data_AF-A0A8H6V399-F1
#
_entry.id   AF-A0A8H6V399-F1
#
_cell.length_a   1.000
_cell.length_b   1.000
_cell.length_c   1.000
_cell.angle_alpha   90.00
_cell.angle_beta   90.00
_cell.angle_gamma   90.00
#
_symmetry.space_group_name_H-M   'P 1'
#
loop_
_entity.id
_entity.type
_entity.pdbx_description
1 polymer ?
#
loop_
_entity_poly.entity_id
_entity_poly.type
_entity_poly.pdbx_seq_one_letter_code
_entity_poly.pdbx_strand_id
1 'polypeptide(L)'
;MTGSSGAVDEDQDGDGRPRSNREIWGGEPLGLNANIRIYRYSRGQFFAQHYDDSNVVTFESPQNKPQQARTTWTLLVYLTSCTGGETVFYPEPTRANRNPEPIAVAPEVGMALLHRHGERCLLHEGREVTEGEKWVLRSDLVVAR
;
A
#
# COMPACT_ATOMS: atom_id res chain seq x y z
N MET A 1 -9.83 1.71 -35.91
CA MET A 1 -9.33 0.67 -34.99
C MET A 1 -9.91 0.99 -33.63
N THR A 2 -10.83 0.14 -33.19
CA THR A 2 -11.67 0.31 -32.01
C THR A 2 -10.86 0.25 -30.73
N GLY A 3 -10.93 1.29 -29.91
CA GLY A 3 -10.36 1.31 -28.57
C GLY A 3 -11.08 0.28 -27.71
N SER A 4 -10.35 -0.74 -27.27
CA SER A 4 -10.78 -1.64 -26.22
C SER A 4 -10.73 -0.86 -24.90
N SER A 5 -11.87 -0.34 -24.45
CA SER A 5 -12.03 0.05 -23.04
C SER A 5 -11.95 -1.23 -22.22
N GLY A 6 -10.79 -1.52 -21.65
CA GLY A 6 -10.66 -2.57 -20.64
C GLY A 6 -11.61 -2.22 -19.50
N ALA A 7 -12.64 -3.03 -19.32
CA ALA A 7 -13.52 -2.95 -18.16
C ALA A 7 -12.64 -3.11 -16.92
N VAL A 8 -12.67 -2.12 -16.04
CA VAL A 8 -12.10 -2.24 -14.70
C VAL A 8 -12.92 -3.32 -14.01
N ASP A 9 -12.29 -4.44 -13.68
CA ASP A 9 -12.94 -5.58 -13.03
C ASP A 9 -13.56 -5.05 -11.73
N GLU A 10 -14.89 -5.01 -11.66
CA GLU A 10 -15.61 -4.43 -10.53
C GLU A 10 -15.34 -5.26 -9.26
N ASP A 11 -15.16 -4.58 -8.12
CA ASP A 11 -14.91 -5.19 -6.79
C ASP A 11 -16.10 -6.02 -6.28
N GLN A 12 -16.40 -7.13 -6.96
CA GLN A 12 -17.48 -8.04 -6.63
C GLN A 12 -16.99 -9.16 -5.68
N ASP A 13 -17.88 -9.68 -4.84
CA ASP A 13 -17.67 -10.85 -4.00
C ASP A 13 -17.87 -12.15 -4.80
N GLY A 14 -17.71 -13.32 -4.15
CA GLY A 14 -17.88 -14.63 -4.79
C GLY A 14 -19.29 -14.89 -5.34
N ASP A 15 -20.27 -14.07 -4.96
CA ASP A 15 -21.68 -14.16 -5.36
C ASP A 15 -22.08 -13.05 -6.35
N GLY A 16 -21.11 -12.24 -6.83
CA GLY A 16 -21.36 -11.14 -7.78
C GLY A 16 -21.94 -9.87 -7.16
N ARG A 17 -21.89 -9.71 -5.83
CA ARG A 17 -22.34 -8.49 -5.14
C ARG A 17 -21.16 -7.53 -4.95
N PRO A 18 -21.38 -6.21 -5.02
CA PRO A 18 -20.32 -5.26 -4.74
C PRO A 18 -19.86 -5.38 -3.28
N ARG A 19 -18.55 -5.50 -3.07
CA ARG A 19 -17.96 -5.54 -1.73
C ARG A 19 -18.16 -4.20 -1.03
N SER A 20 -18.46 -4.25 0.25
CA SER A 20 -18.60 -3.07 1.11
C SER A 20 -17.26 -2.39 1.38
N ASN A 21 -17.30 -1.10 1.74
CA ASN A 21 -16.12 -0.37 2.21
C ASN A 21 -15.42 -1.08 3.39
N ARG A 22 -16.17 -1.73 4.26
CA ARG A 22 -15.60 -2.50 5.38
C ARG A 22 -14.80 -3.70 4.90
N GLU A 23 -15.26 -4.39 3.86
CA GLU A 23 -14.55 -5.55 3.29
C GLU A 23 -13.30 -5.12 2.53
N ILE A 24 -13.39 -4.06 1.73
CA ILE A 24 -12.27 -3.56 0.90
C ILE A 24 -11.27 -2.77 1.74
N TRP A 25 -11.71 -1.77 2.50
CA TRP A 25 -10.85 -0.79 3.17
C TRP A 25 -10.64 -1.07 4.67
N GLY A 26 -11.43 -1.97 5.25
CA GLY A 26 -11.41 -2.24 6.69
C GLY A 26 -12.23 -1.22 7.51
N GLY A 27 -12.98 -0.32 6.86
CA GLY A 27 -13.81 0.72 7.49
C GLY A 27 -14.25 1.75 6.46
N GLU A 28 -14.94 2.81 6.90
CA GLU A 28 -15.32 3.92 6.00
C GLU A 28 -14.10 4.82 5.75
N PRO A 29 -13.63 5.00 4.50
CA PRO A 29 -12.50 5.86 4.19
C PRO A 29 -12.77 7.32 4.58
N LEU A 30 -11.87 7.90 5.36
CA LEU A 30 -11.96 9.31 5.77
C LEU A 30 -10.98 10.20 5.01
N GLY A 31 -9.83 9.64 4.60
CA GLY A 31 -8.78 10.35 3.90
C GLY A 31 -7.40 9.74 4.16
N LEU A 32 -6.35 10.54 3.95
CA LEU A 32 -4.97 10.14 4.20
C LEU A 32 -4.48 10.68 5.55
N ASN A 33 -3.55 9.95 6.17
CA ASN A 33 -2.88 10.37 7.38
C ASN A 33 -2.03 11.62 7.11
N ALA A 34 -2.28 12.70 7.86
CA ALA A 34 -1.55 13.97 7.74
C ALA A 34 -0.06 13.86 8.10
N ASN A 35 0.34 12.79 8.81
CA ASN A 35 1.74 12.48 9.08
C ASN A 35 2.45 11.87 7.85
N ILE A 36 2.64 12.70 6.83
CA ILE A 36 3.35 12.35 5.59
C ILE A 36 4.84 12.21 5.89
N ARG A 37 5.46 11.16 5.35
CA ARG A 37 6.90 10.92 5.46
C ARG A 37 7.53 10.84 4.08
N ILE A 38 8.76 11.32 3.96
CA ILE A 38 9.57 11.15 2.75
C ILE A 38 10.79 10.33 3.12
N TYR A 39 11.00 9.24 2.39
CA TYR A 39 12.15 8.37 2.52
C TYR A 39 13.09 8.57 1.34
N ARG A 40 14.39 8.57 1.62
CA ARG A 40 15.46 8.57 0.62
C ARG A 40 16.35 7.36 0.87
N TYR A 41 16.56 6.57 -0.17
CA TYR A 41 17.52 5.47 -0.18
C TYR A 41 18.54 5.73 -1.29
N SER A 42 19.80 5.89 -0.90
CA SER A 42 20.95 5.93 -1.79
C SER A 42 21.48 4.51 -2.05
N ARG A 43 22.39 4.36 -3.01
CA ARG A 43 23.02 3.07 -3.34
C ARG A 43 23.49 2.30 -2.10
N GLY A 44 23.16 1.01 -2.02
CA GLY A 44 23.49 0.12 -0.91
C GLY A 44 22.50 0.17 0.26
N GLN A 45 21.57 1.12 0.28
CA GLN A 45 20.54 1.20 1.32
C GLN A 45 19.31 0.37 0.93
N PHE A 46 18.70 -0.22 1.94
CA PHE A 46 17.50 -1.06 1.85
C PHE A 46 16.66 -0.90 3.12
N PHE A 47 15.46 -1.45 3.13
CA PHE A 47 14.67 -1.63 4.34
C PHE A 47 14.29 -3.10 4.45
N ALA A 48 14.85 -3.77 5.47
CA ALA A 48 14.67 -5.20 5.71
C ALA A 48 13.21 -5.61 5.81
N GLN A 49 12.95 -6.91 5.66
CA GLN A 49 11.62 -7.49 5.78
C GLN A 49 10.92 -7.10 7.09
N HIS A 50 9.70 -6.60 7.00
CA HIS A 50 8.89 -6.15 8.12
C HIS A 50 7.39 -6.26 7.82
N TYR A 51 6.59 -5.98 8.86
CA TYR A 51 5.16 -5.73 8.77
C TYR A 51 4.90 -4.29 9.22
N ASP A 52 4.01 -3.61 8.52
CA ASP A 52 3.49 -2.31 8.95
C ASP A 52 2.32 -2.55 9.91
N ASP A 53 2.22 -1.75 10.99
CA ASP A 53 1.14 -1.85 11.98
C ASP A 53 0.08 -0.75 11.78
N SER A 54 -1.13 -1.01 12.28
CA SER A 54 -2.20 -0.03 12.31
C SER A 54 -1.96 1.00 13.41
N ASN A 55 -2.22 2.26 13.10
CA ASN A 55 -2.13 3.36 14.06
C ASN A 55 -3.51 3.88 14.42
N VAL A 56 -3.72 4.14 15.70
CA VAL A 56 -4.86 4.92 16.18
C VAL A 56 -4.55 6.39 15.97
N VAL A 57 -5.45 7.10 15.28
CA VAL A 57 -5.27 8.51 14.97
C VAL A 57 -6.53 9.30 15.29
N THR A 58 -6.36 10.57 15.65
CA THR A 58 -7.47 11.54 15.59
C THR A 58 -7.49 12.11 14.18
N PHE A 59 -8.56 11.85 13.42
CA PHE A 59 -8.73 12.39 12.09
C PHE A 59 -9.41 13.75 12.15
N GLU A 60 -8.77 14.74 11.55
CA GLU A 60 -9.27 16.11 11.46
C GLU A 60 -9.59 16.44 10.00
N SER A 61 -10.76 17.02 9.76
CA SER A 61 -11.21 17.46 8.44
C SER A 61 -11.88 18.83 8.58
N PRO A 62 -11.73 19.74 7.60
CA PRO A 62 -12.40 21.05 7.65
C PRO A 62 -13.93 20.98 7.76
N GLN A 63 -14.53 19.88 7.30
CA GLN A 63 -15.98 19.72 7.21
C GLN A 63 -16.59 18.99 8.41
N ASN A 64 -15.78 18.28 9.21
CA ASN A 64 -16.27 17.37 10.25
C ASN A 64 -15.56 17.62 11.59
N LYS A 65 -16.24 17.29 12.69
CA LYS A 65 -15.59 17.31 14.01
C LYS A 65 -14.45 16.27 14.05
N PRO A 66 -13.35 16.56 14.77
CA PRO A 66 -12.30 15.57 14.99
C PRO A 66 -12.88 14.26 15.53
N GLN A 67 -12.46 13.14 14.95
CA GLN A 67 -12.97 11.81 15.32
C GLN A 67 -11.84 10.80 15.48
N GLN A 68 -12.03 9.83 16.37
CA GLN A 68 -11.11 8.70 16.50
C GLN A 68 -11.22 7.79 15.29
N ALA A 69 -10.08 7.46 14.69
CA ALA A 69 -9.97 6.67 13.49
C ALA A 69 -8.77 5.71 13.59
N ARG A 70 -8.58 4.87 12.57
CA ARG A 70 -7.40 4.01 12.46
C ARG A 70 -6.85 4.01 11.04
N THR A 71 -5.56 3.75 10.88
CA THR A 71 -4.98 3.50 9.56
C THR A 71 -5.18 2.04 9.16
N THR A 72 -5.45 1.73 7.88
CA THR A 72 -5.64 0.34 7.41
C THR A 72 -4.79 -0.07 6.21
N TRP A 73 -4.24 0.90 5.48
CA TRP A 73 -3.38 0.66 4.32
C TRP A 73 -2.20 1.62 4.32
N THR A 74 -1.05 1.14 3.85
CA THR A 74 0.11 1.97 3.53
C THR A 74 0.00 2.42 2.08
N LEU A 75 0.12 3.73 1.85
CA LEU A 75 0.26 4.35 0.54
C LEU A 75 1.71 4.76 0.34
N LEU A 76 2.36 4.21 -0.67
CA LEU A 76 3.69 4.63 -1.15
C LEU A 76 3.54 5.31 -2.51
N VAL A 77 4.11 6.49 -2.68
CA VAL A 77 4.22 7.17 -3.97
C VAL A 77 5.70 7.27 -4.32
N TYR A 78 6.10 6.63 -5.42
CA TYR A 78 7.48 6.68 -5.88
C TYR A 78 7.73 8.02 -6.58
N LEU A 79 8.67 8.80 -6.04
CA LEU A 79 9.01 10.13 -6.55
C LEU A 79 10.15 10.08 -7.57
N THR A 80 10.93 8.99 -7.57
CA THR A 80 12.02 8.74 -8.52
C THR A 80 12.01 7.28 -8.97
N SER A 81 12.64 7.01 -10.12
CA SER A 81 13.01 5.66 -10.57
C SER A 81 14.45 5.35 -10.19
N CYS A 82 14.79 4.08 -9.99
CA CYS A 82 16.14 3.61 -9.73
C CYS A 82 16.33 2.15 -10.19
N THR A 83 17.56 1.64 -10.16
CA THR A 83 17.84 0.20 -10.35
C THR A 83 17.87 -0.50 -8.99
N GLY A 84 17.26 -1.68 -8.91
CA GLY A 84 16.94 -2.31 -7.63
C GLY A 84 15.84 -1.53 -6.92
N GLY A 85 15.88 -1.47 -5.58
CA GLY A 85 14.95 -0.63 -4.83
C GLY A 85 13.49 -1.10 -4.89
N GLU A 86 13.18 -2.30 -5.36
CA GLU A 86 11.81 -2.79 -5.45
C GLU A 86 11.15 -2.87 -4.08
N THR A 87 9.86 -2.56 -4.01
CA THR A 87 9.05 -2.99 -2.86
C THR A 87 8.58 -4.41 -3.13
N VAL A 88 8.96 -5.37 -2.28
CA VAL A 88 8.71 -6.80 -2.51
C VAL A 88 7.86 -7.36 -1.40
N PHE A 89 6.80 -8.07 -1.76
CA PHE A 89 5.87 -8.75 -0.87
C PHE A 89 6.08 -10.26 -0.94
N TYR A 90 5.99 -10.91 0.20
CA TYR A 90 6.19 -12.35 0.38
C TYR A 90 4.88 -12.98 0.87
N PRO A 91 4.05 -13.54 -0.04
CA PRO A 91 2.80 -14.18 0.35
C PRO A 91 3.05 -15.41 1.22
N GLU A 92 2.12 -15.70 2.13
CA GLU A 92 2.20 -16.89 2.96
C GLU A 92 1.88 -18.16 2.16
N PRO A 93 2.58 -19.28 2.43
CA PRO A 93 2.23 -20.58 1.87
C PRO A 93 0.80 -21.00 2.20
N THR A 94 0.10 -21.57 1.22
CA THR A 94 -1.23 -22.16 1.39
C THR A 94 -1.20 -23.66 1.11
N ARG A 95 -2.31 -24.36 1.39
CA ARG A 95 -2.45 -25.78 1.03
C ARG A 95 -2.33 -26.02 -0.48
N ALA A 96 -2.81 -25.06 -1.29
CA ALA A 96 -2.81 -25.15 -2.74
C ALA A 96 -1.47 -24.70 -3.35
N ASN A 97 -0.79 -23.74 -2.72
CA ASN A 97 0.52 -23.25 -3.15
C ASN A 97 1.48 -23.16 -1.96
N ARG A 98 2.41 -24.12 -1.86
CA ARG A 98 3.37 -24.20 -0.75
C ARG A 98 4.58 -23.28 -0.90
N ASN A 99 4.83 -22.75 -2.09
CA ASN A 99 5.95 -21.86 -2.36
C ASN A 99 5.50 -20.72 -3.28
N PRO A 100 4.72 -19.76 -2.76
CA PRO A 100 4.29 -18.63 -3.55
C PRO A 100 5.48 -17.77 -3.96
N GLU A 101 5.49 -17.36 -5.23
CA GLU A 101 6.52 -16.45 -5.74
C GLU A 101 6.35 -15.05 -5.11
N PRO A 102 7.46 -14.38 -4.77
CA PRO A 102 7.42 -13.00 -4.31
C PRO A 102 6.83 -12.05 -5.36
N ILE A 103 6.10 -11.05 -4.92
CA ILE A 103 5.53 -10.00 -5.78
C ILE A 103 6.42 -8.77 -5.66
N ALA A 104 7.10 -8.39 -6.73
CA ALA A 104 8.01 -7.25 -6.76
C ALA A 104 7.41 -6.07 -7.54
N VAL A 105 7.48 -4.88 -6.96
CA VAL A 105 7.05 -3.62 -7.58
C VAL A 105 8.26 -2.72 -7.72
N ALA A 106 8.68 -2.48 -8.96
CA ALA A 106 9.81 -1.59 -9.27
C ALA A 106 9.42 -0.11 -9.12
N PRO A 107 10.29 0.77 -8.60
CA PRO A 107 9.98 2.19 -8.48
C PRO A 107 9.83 2.85 -9.84
N GLU A 108 8.62 3.34 -10.14
CA GLU A 108 8.31 4.14 -11.33
C GLU A 108 7.79 5.51 -10.90
N VAL A 109 8.33 6.58 -11.48
CA VAL A 109 7.98 7.95 -11.09
C VAL A 109 6.47 8.19 -11.22
N GLY A 110 5.85 8.61 -10.11
CA GLY A 110 4.42 8.91 -10.04
C GLY A 110 3.55 7.70 -9.76
N MET A 111 4.08 6.48 -9.75
CA MET A 111 3.31 5.29 -9.37
C MET A 111 2.96 5.32 -7.88
N ALA A 112 1.68 5.03 -7.60
CA ALA A 112 1.16 4.84 -6.26
C ALA A 112 0.94 3.35 -5.99
N LEU A 113 1.60 2.83 -4.96
CA LEU A 113 1.43 1.48 -4.45
C LEU A 113 0.64 1.53 -3.15
N LEU A 114 -0.47 0.79 -3.10
CA LEU A 114 -1.33 0.68 -1.93
C LEU A 114 -1.34 -0.77 -1.45
N HIS A 115 -0.94 -1.01 -0.20
CA HIS A 115 -0.98 -2.36 0.40
C HIS A 115 -1.57 -2.33 1.82
N ARG A 116 -2.21 -3.43 2.22
CA ARG A 116 -2.74 -3.54 3.58
C ARG A 116 -1.62 -3.55 4.61
N HIS A 117 -1.93 -3.01 5.79
CA HIS A 117 -1.09 -3.14 6.97
C HIS A 117 -1.92 -3.61 8.19
N GLY A 118 -1.28 -3.80 9.35
CA GLY A 118 -1.88 -4.42 10.52
C GLY A 118 -2.07 -5.93 10.34
N GLU A 119 -3.20 -6.47 10.79
CA GLU A 119 -3.48 -7.92 10.81
C GLU A 119 -3.40 -8.61 9.44
N ARG A 120 -3.57 -7.86 8.34
CA ARG A 120 -3.51 -8.37 6.97
C ARG A 120 -2.29 -7.84 6.19
N CYS A 121 -1.28 -7.36 6.91
CA CYS A 121 -0.03 -6.95 6.28
C CYS A 121 0.70 -8.16 5.73
N LEU A 122 1.13 -8.08 4.47
CA LEU A 122 2.07 -9.05 3.93
C LEU A 122 3.48 -8.72 4.43
N LEU A 123 4.28 -9.75 4.68
CA LEU A 123 5.71 -9.55 4.93
C LEU A 123 6.30 -8.88 3.70
N HIS A 124 6.99 -7.75 3.88
CA HIS A 124 7.51 -7.00 2.76
C HIS A 124 8.79 -6.25 3.11
N GLU A 125 9.53 -5.88 2.07
CA GLU A 125 10.78 -5.14 2.20
C GLU A 125 10.93 -4.10 1.09
N GLY A 126 11.82 -3.14 1.31
CA GLY A 126 12.39 -2.33 0.23
C GLY A 126 13.77 -2.88 -0.11
N ARG A 127 13.94 -3.51 -1.27
CA ARG A 127 15.22 -4.08 -1.71
C ARG A 127 16.30 -3.01 -1.84
N GLU A 128 17.55 -3.48 -1.87
CA GLU A 128 18.72 -2.63 -2.03
C GLU A 128 18.64 -1.81 -3.32
N VAL A 129 18.91 -0.51 -3.22
CA VAL A 129 19.14 0.35 -4.38
C VAL A 129 20.54 0.05 -4.91
N THR A 130 20.65 -0.43 -6.14
CA THR A 130 21.94 -0.78 -6.74
C THR A 130 22.52 0.35 -7.60
N GLU A 131 21.67 1.23 -8.12
CA GLU A 131 22.03 2.43 -8.87
C GLU A 131 20.97 3.54 -8.74
N GLY A 132 21.40 4.80 -8.73
CA GLY A 132 20.52 5.96 -8.59
C GLY A 132 20.09 6.25 -7.14
N GLU A 133 18.97 6.94 -6.98
CA GLU A 133 18.37 7.23 -5.67
C GLU A 133 16.86 6.96 -5.70
N LYS A 134 16.38 6.23 -4.70
CA LYS A 134 14.95 5.98 -4.50
C LYS A 134 14.38 7.00 -3.51
N TRP A 135 13.42 7.78 -3.97
CA TRP A 135 12.64 8.69 -3.14
C TRP A 135 11.19 8.22 -3.10
N VAL A 136 10.64 8.09 -1.89
CA VAL A 136 9.26 7.61 -1.69
C VAL A 136 8.55 8.52 -0.70
N LEU A 137 7.35 8.97 -1.05
CA LEU A 137 6.41 9.55 -0.12
C LEU A 137 5.55 8.44 0.48
N ARG A 138 5.40 8.42 1.80
CA ARG A 138 4.47 7.53 2.51
C ARG A 138 3.38 8.33 3.19
N SER A 139 2.15 7.85 3.04
CA SER A 139 1.02 8.16 3.92
C SER A 139 0.25 6.86 4.19
N ASP A 140 -0.84 6.96 4.93
CA ASP A 140 -1.67 5.80 5.27
C ASP A 140 -3.15 6.14 5.01
N LEU A 141 -3.93 5.18 4.51
CA LEU A 141 -5.38 5.32 4.44
C LEU A 141 -5.96 5.28 5.84
N VAL A 142 -6.73 6.32 6.20
CA VAL A 142 -7.43 6.44 7.47
C VAL A 142 -8.90 6.06 7.26
N VAL A 143 -9.42 5.20 8.13
CA VAL A 143 -10.82 4.79 8.15
C VAL A 143 -11.49 5.10 9.49
N ALA A 144 -12.80 5.34 9.46
CA ALA A 144 -13.61 5.45 10.66
C ALA A 144 -13.54 4.15 11.46
N ARG A 145 -13.53 4.28 12.79
CA ARG A 145 -13.26 3.17 13.69
C ARG A 145 -14.43 2.19 13.81
#